data_AF-A0A432R5C4-F1
#
_entry.id   AF-A0A432R5C4-F1
#
_cell.length_a   1.000
_cell.length_b   1.000
_cell.length_c   1.000
_cell.angle_alpha   90.00
_cell.angle_beta   90.00
_cell.angle_gamma   90.00
#
_symmetry.space_group_name_H-M   'P 1'
#
loop_
_entity.id
_entity.type
_entity.pdbx_description
1 polymer ?
#
loop_
_entity_poly.entity_id
_entity_poly.type
_entity_poly.pdbx_seq_one_letter_code
_entity_poly.pdbx_strand_id
1 'polypeptide(L)'
;QLPVNQETLDILVANIIPTSKYFEARFDHLENRVERIQSDLISFRSDIDKNISGLESSIGRDINGLRGDVDKRFEQVDKRFEQVDKRFEQMILSIDKLTDKLENRDELQRHFTLRMFTISITISILGATGAFLKALSVF
;
A
#
# COMPACT_ATOMS: atom_id res chain seq x y z
N GLN A 1 47.53 37.90 -69.03
CA GLN A 1 46.22 38.38 -68.50
C GLN A 1 45.39 38.74 -69.71
N LEU A 2 44.33 37.99 -70.02
CA LEU A 2 43.44 38.32 -71.13
C LEU A 2 42.72 39.64 -70.79
N PRO A 3 42.72 40.66 -71.67
CA PRO A 3 42.03 41.90 -71.39
C PRO A 3 40.54 41.60 -71.33
N VAL A 4 39.94 41.80 -70.16
CA VAL A 4 38.50 41.66 -69.98
C VAL A 4 37.86 42.78 -70.80
N ASN A 5 37.15 42.41 -71.88
CA ASN A 5 36.40 43.32 -72.73
C ASN A 5 35.30 44.00 -71.88
N GLN A 6 35.17 45.34 -71.97
CA GLN A 6 34.13 46.10 -71.27
C GLN A 6 32.71 45.62 -71.60
N GLU A 7 32.47 45.18 -72.83
CA GLU A 7 31.20 44.59 -73.25
C GLU A 7 30.89 43.28 -72.49
N THR A 8 31.91 42.48 -72.18
CA THR A 8 31.77 41.27 -71.36
C THR A 8 31.51 41.61 -69.89
N LEU A 9 32.09 42.70 -69.38
CA LEU A 9 31.78 43.22 -68.04
C LEU A 9 30.35 43.74 -67.95
N ASP A 10 29.89 44.50 -68.94
CA ASP A 10 28.53 45.06 -68.96
C ASP A 10 27.47 43.96 -69.04
N ILE A 11 27.68 42.92 -69.84
CA ILE A 11 26.79 41.74 -69.90
C ILE A 11 26.77 41.00 -68.56
N LEU A 12 27.93 40.87 -67.90
CA LEU A 12 28.02 40.21 -66.60
C LEU A 12 27.28 41.02 -65.52
N VAL A 13 27.47 42.34 -65.49
CA VAL A 13 26.81 43.27 -64.57
C VAL A 13 25.30 43.29 -64.82
N ALA A 14 24.87 43.31 -66.08
CA ALA A 14 23.45 43.25 -66.46
C ALA A 14 22.78 41.93 -66.03
N ASN A 15 23.51 40.81 -65.97
CA ASN A 15 23.01 39.54 -65.46
C ASN A 15 23.08 39.42 -63.93
N ILE A 16 24.08 40.02 -63.28
CA ILE A 16 24.28 39.94 -61.83
C ILE A 16 23.32 40.86 -61.07
N ILE A 17 23.08 42.10 -61.52
CA ILE A 17 22.24 43.07 -60.81
C ILE A 17 20.79 42.57 -60.58
N PRO A 18 20.07 42.01 -61.57
CA PRO A 18 18.73 41.46 -61.36
C PRO A 18 18.73 40.29 -60.38
N THR A 19 19.76 39.44 -60.43
CA THR A 19 19.90 38.32 -59.49
C THR A 19 20.21 38.80 -58.06
N SER A 20 20.95 39.90 -57.89
CA SER A 20 21.22 40.50 -56.57
C SER A 20 19.94 40.98 -55.88
N LYS A 21 19.08 41.73 -56.59
CA LYS A 21 17.78 42.16 -56.05
C LYS A 21 16.86 40.99 -55.70
N TYR A 22 16.94 39.92 -56.49
CA TYR A 22 16.20 38.69 -56.20
C TYR A 22 16.70 37.97 -54.93
N PHE A 23 18.02 37.96 -54.72
CA PHE A 23 18.64 37.43 -53.51
C PHE A 23 18.28 38.26 -52.27
N GLU A 24 18.29 39.60 -52.35
CA GLU A 24 17.85 40.50 -51.27
C GLU A 24 16.41 40.21 -50.85
N ALA A 25 15.46 40.19 -51.79
CA ALA A 25 14.06 39.91 -51.47
C ALA A 25 13.84 38.51 -50.84
N ARG A 26 14.62 37.50 -51.27
CA ARG A 26 14.60 36.17 -50.66
C ARG A 26 15.25 36.15 -49.28
N PHE A 27 16.30 36.95 -49.06
CA PHE A 27 17.00 37.08 -47.79
C PHE A 27 16.10 37.78 -46.76
N ASP A 28 15.42 38.86 -47.15
CA ASP A 28 14.41 39.54 -46.32
C ASP A 28 13.31 38.55 -45.89
N HIS A 29 12.82 37.73 -46.83
CA HIS A 29 11.82 36.71 -46.51
C HIS A 29 12.37 35.61 -45.59
N LEU A 30 13.64 35.24 -45.72
CA LEU A 30 14.30 34.30 -44.81
C LEU A 30 14.42 34.87 -43.40
N GLU A 31 14.83 36.13 -43.27
CA GLU A 31 14.94 36.84 -42.00
C GLU A 31 13.58 36.89 -41.29
N ASN A 32 12.54 37.30 -42.00
CA ASN A 32 11.16 37.28 -41.51
C ASN A 32 10.72 35.86 -41.04
N ARG A 33 11.14 34.81 -41.75
CA ARG A 33 10.84 33.43 -41.34
C ARG A 33 11.60 33.04 -40.07
N VAL A 34 12.86 33.43 -39.94
CA VAL A 34 13.68 33.16 -38.75
C VAL A 34 13.11 33.87 -37.53
N GLU A 35 12.71 35.14 -37.67
CA GLU A 35 12.07 35.91 -36.60
C GLU A 35 10.76 35.28 -36.14
N ARG A 36 9.91 34.85 -37.09
CA ARG A 36 8.67 34.12 -36.78
C ARG A 36 8.96 32.83 -36.01
N ILE A 37 9.93 32.03 -36.47
CA ILE A 37 10.31 30.79 -35.78
C ILE A 37 10.82 31.09 -34.36
N GLN A 38 11.63 32.12 -34.16
CA GLN A 38 12.11 32.50 -32.83
C GLN A 38 10.96 32.91 -31.91
N SER A 39 10.00 33.70 -32.42
CA SER A 39 8.80 34.09 -31.69
C SER A 39 7.95 32.87 -31.30
N ASP A 40 7.73 31.94 -32.23
CA ASP A 40 6.97 30.71 -32.01
C ASP A 40 7.67 29.79 -30.98
N LEU A 41 9.01 29.76 -30.94
CA LEU A 41 9.76 29.01 -29.94
C LEU A 41 9.65 29.63 -28.54
N ILE A 42 9.63 30.96 -28.44
CA ILE A 42 9.46 31.66 -27.15
C ILE A 42 8.05 31.42 -26.60
N SER A 43 7.02 31.49 -27.45
CA SER A 43 5.64 31.22 -27.04
C SER A 43 5.46 29.76 -26.63
N PHE A 44 5.99 28.82 -27.43
CA PHE A 44 5.96 27.40 -27.10
C PHE A 44 6.64 27.09 -25.76
N ARG A 45 7.80 27.67 -25.50
CA ARG A 45 8.48 27.54 -24.20
C ARG A 45 7.61 28.05 -23.06
N SER A 46 7.01 29.23 -23.22
CA SER A 46 6.11 29.81 -22.21
C SER A 46 4.89 28.91 -21.92
N ASP A 47 4.31 28.30 -22.96
CA ASP A 47 3.18 27.39 -22.81
C ASP A 47 3.59 26.08 -22.14
N ILE A 48 4.77 25.52 -22.48
CA ILE A 48 5.34 24.38 -21.78
C ILE A 48 5.54 24.69 -20.29
N ASP A 49 6.16 25.82 -19.96
CA ASP A 49 6.46 26.19 -18.58
C ASP A 49 5.17 26.29 -17.74
N LYS A 50 4.10 26.86 -18.31
CA LYS A 50 2.78 26.91 -17.68
C LYS A 50 2.18 25.51 -17.49
N ASN A 51 2.24 24.67 -18.51
CA ASN A 51 1.69 23.32 -18.47
C ASN A 51 2.42 22.45 -17.43
N ILE A 52 3.75 22.51 -17.39
CA ILE A 52 4.57 21.81 -16.40
C ILE A 52 4.24 22.31 -14.99
N SER A 53 4.21 23.63 -14.77
CA SER A 53 3.86 24.20 -13.47
C SER A 53 2.46 23.78 -13.01
N GLY A 54 1.50 23.74 -13.95
CA GLY A 54 0.14 23.27 -13.69
C GLY A 54 0.10 21.79 -13.30
N LEU A 55 0.84 20.96 -14.03
CA LEU A 55 0.98 19.53 -13.76
C LEU A 55 1.61 19.27 -12.39
N GLU A 56 2.74 19.92 -12.09
CA GLU A 56 3.43 19.82 -10.79
C GLU A 56 2.50 20.19 -9.64
N SER A 57 1.74 21.28 -9.81
CA SER A 57 0.77 21.72 -8.80
C SER A 57 -0.38 20.74 -8.61
N SER A 58 -0.93 20.17 -9.70
CA SER A 58 -2.01 19.18 -9.62
C SER A 58 -1.53 17.89 -8.96
N ILE A 59 -0.40 17.34 -9.42
CA ILE A 59 0.20 16.13 -8.87
C ILE A 59 0.51 16.32 -7.38
N GLY A 60 1.07 17.48 -7.00
CA GLY A 60 1.34 17.80 -5.61
C GLY A 60 0.08 17.79 -4.74
N ARG A 61 -1.02 18.37 -5.23
CA ARG A 61 -2.31 18.34 -4.51
C ARG A 61 -2.87 16.93 -4.39
N ASP A 62 -2.88 16.17 -5.48
CA ASP A 62 -3.49 14.85 -5.52
C ASP A 62 -2.72 13.85 -4.64
N ILE A 63 -1.38 13.87 -4.67
CA ILE A 63 -0.53 13.04 -3.81
C ILE A 63 -0.73 13.39 -2.34
N ASN A 64 -0.76 14.68 -2.00
CA ASN A 64 -0.98 15.11 -0.61
C ASN A 64 -2.38 14.72 -0.12
N GLY A 65 -3.40 14.84 -0.97
CA GLY A 65 -4.76 14.39 -0.67
C GLY A 65 -4.83 12.89 -0.42
N LEU A 66 -4.27 12.09 -1.34
CA LEU A 66 -4.21 10.65 -1.20
C LEU A 66 -3.47 10.23 0.07
N ARG A 67 -2.33 10.86 0.37
CA ARG A 67 -1.57 10.59 1.60
C ARG A 67 -2.41 10.86 2.84
N GLY A 68 -3.10 12.00 2.90
CA GLY A 68 -3.95 12.35 4.04
C GLY A 68 -5.11 11.38 4.24
N ASP A 69 -5.75 10.93 3.16
CA ASP A 69 -6.83 9.94 3.23
C ASP A 69 -6.34 8.55 3.62
N VAL A 70 -5.16 8.15 3.13
CA VAL A 70 -4.48 6.91 3.54
C VAL A 70 -4.17 6.95 5.04
N ASP A 71 -3.58 8.04 5.53
CA ASP A 71 -3.24 8.20 6.96
C ASP A 71 -4.49 8.06 7.85
N LYS A 72 -5.60 8.71 7.48
CA LYS A 72 -6.89 8.59 8.21
C LYS A 72 -7.43 7.16 8.22
N ARG A 73 -7.31 6.44 7.11
CA ARG A 73 -7.77 5.05 7.01
C ARG A 73 -6.90 4.12 7.86
N PHE A 74 -5.59 4.33 7.89
CA PHE A 74 -4.68 3.58 8.76
C PHE A 74 -5.00 3.83 10.24
N GLU A 75 -5.24 5.08 10.65
CA GLU A 75 -5.62 5.38 12.04
C GLU A 75 -6.95 4.67 12.45
N GLN A 76 -7.92 4.58 11.53
CA GLN A 76 -9.14 3.81 11.78
C GLN A 76 -8.89 2.30 11.89
N VAL A 77 -7.97 1.77 11.09
CA VAL A 77 -7.54 0.37 11.17
C VAL A 77 -6.89 0.09 12.52
N ASP A 78 -5.97 0.93 12.97
CA ASP A 78 -5.30 0.80 14.27
C ASP A 78 -6.30 0.77 15.43
N LYS A 79 -7.29 1.68 15.43
CA LYS A 79 -8.36 1.69 16.44
C LYS A 79 -9.19 0.40 16.45
N ARG A 80 -9.44 -0.19 15.28
CA ARG A 80 -10.16 -1.47 15.18
C ARG A 80 -9.32 -2.64 15.69
N PHE A 81 -8.02 -2.65 15.41
CA PHE A 81 -7.11 -3.66 15.94
C PHE A 81 -7.03 -3.58 17.47
N GLU A 82 -6.92 -2.38 18.05
CA GLU A 82 -6.92 -2.22 19.50
C GLU A 82 -8.21 -2.75 20.16
N GLN A 83 -9.37 -2.56 19.52
CA GLN A 83 -10.64 -3.13 19.99
C GLN A 83 -10.66 -4.66 19.90
N VAL A 84 -10.06 -5.23 18.86
CA VAL A 84 -9.95 -6.67 18.67
C VAL A 84 -9.03 -7.27 19.73
N ASP A 85 -7.89 -6.64 20.02
CA ASP A 85 -6.95 -7.08 21.05
C ASP A 85 -7.63 -7.13 22.42
N LYS A 86 -8.36 -6.08 22.80
CA LYS A 86 -9.15 -6.06 24.06
C LYS A 86 -10.16 -7.20 24.15
N ARG A 87 -10.82 -7.55 23.05
CA ARG A 87 -11.76 -8.68 23.01
C ARG A 87 -11.05 -10.03 23.14
N PHE A 88 -9.88 -10.18 22.54
CA PHE A 88 -9.07 -11.39 22.69
C PHE A 88 -8.55 -11.55 24.11
N GLU A 89 -8.06 -10.48 24.74
CA GLU A 89 -7.68 -10.50 26.15
C GLU A 89 -8.83 -10.95 27.06
N GLN A 90 -10.03 -10.39 26.85
CA GLN A 90 -11.23 -10.82 27.59
C GLN A 90 -11.61 -12.29 27.34
N MET A 91 -11.40 -12.78 26.12
CA MET A 91 -11.66 -14.18 25.77
C MET A 91 -10.66 -15.11 26.47
N ILE A 92 -9.38 -14.76 26.47
CA ILE A 92 -8.32 -15.51 27.16
C ILE A 92 -8.64 -15.60 28.66
N LEU A 93 -8.94 -14.47 29.31
CA LEU A 93 -9.34 -14.44 30.73
C LEU A 93 -10.58 -15.32 31.01
N SER A 94 -11.53 -15.33 30.08
CA SER A 94 -12.73 -16.17 30.20
C SER A 94 -12.41 -17.66 30.08
N ILE A 95 -11.49 -18.02 29.18
CA ILE A 95 -11.02 -19.40 28.99
C ILE A 95 -10.23 -19.87 30.21
N ASP A 96 -9.35 -19.05 30.76
CA ASP A 96 -8.57 -19.38 31.96
C ASP A 96 -9.52 -19.69 33.13
N LYS A 97 -10.52 -18.83 33.34
CA LYS A 97 -11.54 -19.06 34.38
C LYS A 97 -12.38 -20.32 34.15
N LEU A 98 -12.64 -20.70 32.91
CA LEU A 98 -13.33 -21.95 32.58
C LEU A 98 -12.44 -23.17 32.87
N THR A 99 -11.14 -23.05 32.59
CA THR A 99 -10.14 -24.08 32.88
C THR A 99 -10.05 -24.33 34.39
N ASP A 100 -9.90 -23.28 35.21
CA ASP A 100 -9.88 -23.38 36.67
C ASP A 100 -11.14 -24.06 37.23
N LYS A 101 -12.32 -23.71 36.69
CA LYS A 101 -13.59 -24.31 37.09
C LYS A 101 -13.67 -25.78 36.70
N LEU A 102 -13.12 -26.16 35.54
CA LEU A 102 -13.12 -27.53 35.07
C LEU A 102 -12.21 -28.40 35.95
N GLU A 103 -11.02 -27.91 36.28
CA GLU A 103 -10.08 -28.59 37.18
C GLU A 103 -10.71 -28.85 38.56
N ASN A 104 -11.32 -27.84 39.16
CA ASN A 104 -12.00 -28.00 40.45
C ASN A 104 -13.16 -29.02 40.38
N ARG A 105 -13.91 -29.05 39.27
CA ARG A 105 -14.98 -30.05 39.08
C ARG A 105 -14.41 -31.47 38.92
N ASP A 106 -13.31 -31.62 38.18
CA ASP A 106 -12.63 -32.90 38.00
C ASP A 106 -12.11 -33.46 39.33
N GLU A 107 -11.50 -32.62 40.16
CA GLU A 107 -11.01 -33.01 41.49
C GLU A 107 -12.15 -33.50 42.41
N LEU A 108 -13.26 -32.77 42.45
CA LEU A 108 -14.44 -33.15 43.24
C LEU A 108 -15.04 -34.48 42.76
N GLN A 109 -15.13 -34.67 41.44
CA GLN A 109 -15.63 -35.91 40.85
C GLN A 109 -14.73 -37.11 41.15
N ARG A 110 -13.41 -36.95 41.01
CA ARG A 110 -12.43 -37.99 41.34
C ARG A 110 -12.54 -38.41 42.80
N HIS A 111 -12.58 -37.44 43.70
CA HIS A 111 -12.68 -37.69 45.14
C HIS A 111 -14.00 -38.39 45.53
N PHE A 112 -15.13 -37.98 44.96
CA PHE A 112 -16.41 -38.66 45.16
C PHE A 112 -16.38 -40.11 44.65
N THR A 113 -15.85 -40.32 43.44
CA THR A 113 -15.75 -41.65 42.82
C THR A 113 -14.91 -42.61 43.67
N LEU A 114 -13.75 -42.15 44.16
CA LEU A 114 -12.88 -42.96 45.04
C LEU A 114 -13.56 -43.30 46.37
N ARG A 115 -14.34 -42.39 46.96
CA ARG A 115 -15.11 -42.66 48.18
C ARG A 115 -16.16 -43.73 47.95
N MET A 116 -16.93 -43.63 46.87
CA MET A 116 -17.95 -44.62 46.52
C MET A 116 -17.34 -46.00 46.30
N PHE A 117 -16.21 -46.07 45.59
CA PHE A 117 -15.48 -47.32 45.37
C PHE A 117 -14.98 -47.93 46.70
N THR A 118 -14.41 -47.10 47.58
CA THR A 118 -13.95 -47.54 48.91
C THR A 118 -15.10 -48.10 49.75
N ILE A 119 -16.25 -47.42 49.78
CA ILE A 119 -17.45 -47.89 50.49
C ILE A 119 -17.95 -49.23 49.91
N SER A 120 -17.94 -49.39 48.59
CA SER A 120 -18.34 -50.65 47.96
C SER A 120 -17.41 -51.81 48.34
N ILE A 121 -16.09 -51.57 48.38
CA ILE A 121 -15.11 -52.56 48.82
C ILE A 121 -15.35 -52.96 50.28
N THR A 122 -15.55 -51.99 51.19
CA THR A 122 -15.74 -52.29 52.62
C THR A 122 -17.02 -53.08 52.87
N ILE A 123 -18.13 -52.74 52.20
CA ILE A 123 -19.39 -53.49 52.27
C ILE A 123 -19.21 -54.92 51.77
N SER A 124 -18.49 -55.11 50.65
CA SER A 124 -18.23 -56.43 50.07
C SER A 124 -17.41 -57.32 51.01
N ILE A 125 -16.37 -56.76 51.64
CA ILE A 125 -15.55 -57.47 52.63
C ILE A 125 -16.39 -57.88 53.84
N LEU A 126 -17.21 -56.97 54.39
CA LEU A 126 -18.08 -57.27 55.53
C LEU A 126 -19.07 -58.39 55.21
N GLY A 127 -19.72 -58.34 54.04
CA GLY A 127 -20.62 -59.39 53.58
C GLY A 127 -19.93 -60.75 53.46
N ALA A 128 -18.73 -60.80 52.86
CA ALA A 128 -17.95 -62.02 52.75
C ALA A 128 -17.55 -62.58 54.13
N THR A 129 -17.10 -61.73 55.06
CA THR A 129 -16.77 -62.15 56.42
C THR A 129 -17.99 -62.67 57.19
N GLY A 130 -19.15 -62.05 57.05
CA GLY A 130 -20.39 -62.53 57.68
C GLY A 130 -20.82 -63.91 57.15
N ALA A 131 -20.75 -64.11 55.83
CA ALA A 131 -21.03 -65.40 55.22
C ALA A 131 -20.03 -66.49 55.66
N PHE A 132 -18.75 -66.14 55.75
CA PHE A 132 -17.68 -67.03 56.22
C PHE A 132 -17.87 -67.45 57.69
N LEU A 133 -18.17 -66.50 58.58
CA LEU A 133 -18.44 -66.79 60.00
C LEU A 133 -19.66 -67.72 60.17
N LYS A 134 -20.72 -67.51 59.38
CA LYS A 134 -21.89 -68.39 59.35
C LYS A 134 -21.54 -69.81 58.89
N ALA A 135 -20.64 -69.95 57.91
CA ALA A 135 -20.17 -71.25 57.43
C ALA A 135 -19.33 -72.00 58.48
N LEU A 136 -18.62 -71.27 59.35
CA LEU A 136 -17.85 -71.84 60.46
C LEU A 136 -18.69 -72.18 61.70
N SER A 137 -20.02 -71.98 61.68
CA SER A 137 -20.92 -72.19 62.83
C SER A 137 -20.49 -71.44 64.10
N VAL A 138 -19.79 -70.30 63.94
CA VAL A 138 -19.33 -69.46 65.05
C VAL A 138 -20.49 -68.62 65.63
N PHE A 139 -21.59 -68.49 64.88
CA PHE A 139 -22.91 -68.04 65.32
C PHE A 139 -23.99 -68.78 64.51
#